data_AF-A0A3B1C7G3-F1
#
_entry.id   AF-A0A3B1C7G3-F1
#
_cell.length_a   1.000
_cell.length_b   1.000
_cell.length_c   1.000
_cell.angle_alpha   90.00
_cell.angle_beta   90.00
_cell.angle_gamma   90.00
#
_symmetry.space_group_name_H-M   'P 1'
#
loop_
_entity.id
_entity.type
_entity.pdbx_description
1 polymer ?
#
loop_
_entity_poly.entity_id
_entity_poly.type
_entity_poly.pdbx_seq_one_letter_code
_entity_poly.pdbx_strand_id
1 'polypeptide(L)'
;MKYYSDKPKELFAQKISYYMCELIALHPFLELNGRITRLFFDMIATFNGYEYIDYQNTLKTNDDENEFIKASIDCMTGKENKMFKIILDGLKETK
;
A
#
# COMPACT_ATOMS: atom_id res chain seq x y z
N MET A 1 6.66 11.36 4.03
CA MET A 1 7.84 10.51 4.31
C MET A 1 8.98 10.98 3.44
N LYS A 2 10.10 11.40 4.02
CA LYS A 2 11.33 11.76 3.30
C LYS A 2 12.48 10.92 3.86
N TYR A 3 13.50 10.65 3.04
CA TYR A 3 14.72 9.93 3.45
C TYR A 3 14.45 8.48 3.90
N TYR A 4 13.70 7.73 3.09
CA TYR A 4 13.60 6.27 3.24
C TYR A 4 14.46 5.49 2.24
N SER A 5 15.14 6.18 1.32
CA SER A 5 16.07 5.59 0.35
C SER A 5 17.29 4.94 1.02
N ASP A 6 17.68 5.41 2.21
CA ASP A 6 18.80 4.91 3.02
C ASP A 6 18.33 3.97 4.15
N LYS A 7 17.03 3.68 4.24
CA LYS A 7 16.44 2.86 5.30
C LYS A 7 16.10 1.46 4.80
N PRO A 8 15.99 0.47 5.71
CA PRO A 8 15.52 -0.86 5.32
C PRO A 8 14.15 -0.82 4.65
N LYS A 9 13.99 -1.59 3.57
CA LYS A 9 12.75 -1.68 2.79
C LYS A 9 11.54 -2.01 3.67
N GLU A 10 11.73 -2.88 4.66
CA GLU A 10 10.71 -3.31 5.62
C GLU A 10 10.19 -2.13 6.46
N LEU A 11 11.09 -1.25 6.89
CA LEU A 11 10.71 -0.08 7.68
C LEU A 11 9.91 0.92 6.83
N PHE A 12 10.27 1.05 5.55
CA PHE A 12 9.50 1.87 4.61
C PHE A 12 8.12 1.28 4.33
N ALA A 13 8.06 -0.03 4.08
CA ALA A 13 6.82 -0.76 3.86
C ALA A 13 5.87 -0.67 5.06
N GLN A 14 6.37 -0.82 6.30
CA GLN A 14 5.59 -0.66 7.53
C GLN A 14 4.96 0.73 7.62
N LYS A 15 5.71 1.76 7.25
CA LYS A 15 5.21 3.14 7.27
C LYS A 15 4.15 3.36 6.21
N ILE A 16 4.39 2.95 4.97
CA ILE A 16 3.39 3.04 3.90
C ILE A 16 2.11 2.31 4.30
N SER A 17 2.21 1.06 4.78
CA SER A 17 1.03 0.28 5.14
C SER A 17 0.23 0.91 6.28
N TYR A 18 0.92 1.47 7.29
CA TYR A 18 0.28 2.17 8.39
C TYR A 18 -0.55 3.35 7.89
N TYR A 19 0.06 4.30 7.17
CA TYR A 19 -0.68 5.49 6.69
C TYR A 19 -1.69 5.15 5.59
N MET A 20 -1.47 4.09 4.81
CA MET A 20 -2.45 3.62 3.85
C MET A 20 -3.71 3.10 4.55
N CYS A 21 -3.55 2.32 5.63
CA CYS A 21 -4.67 1.89 6.46
C CYS A 21 -5.44 3.09 7.05
N GLU A 22 -4.73 4.10 7.58
CA GLU A 22 -5.37 5.31 8.11
C GLU A 22 -6.18 6.07 7.04
N LEU A 23 -5.64 6.20 5.81
CA LEU A 23 -6.36 6.87 4.71
C LEU A 23 -7.54 6.06 4.20
N ILE A 24 -7.42 4.72 4.20
CA ILE A 24 -8.54 3.81 3.92
C ILE A 24 -9.65 4.01 4.96
N ALA A 25 -9.30 4.13 6.24
CA ALA A 25 -10.22 4.37 7.34
C ALA A 25 -10.92 5.74 7.28
N LEU A 26 -10.17 6.78 6.94
CA LEU A 26 -10.70 8.13 6.82
C LEU A 26 -11.69 8.25 5.65
N HIS A 27 -11.48 7.50 4.57
CA HIS A 27 -12.29 7.52 3.34
C HIS A 27 -12.66 8.96 2.89
N PRO A 28 -11.65 9.82 2.61
CA PRO A 28 -11.84 11.27 2.52
C PRO A 28 -12.60 11.76 1.28
N PHE A 29 -12.77 10.92 0.26
CA PHE A 29 -13.48 11.28 -0.98
C PHE A 29 -14.84 10.58 -1.07
N LEU A 30 -15.76 11.15 -1.86
CA LEU A 30 -17.07 10.53 -2.12
C LEU A 30 -16.92 9.20 -2.88
N GLU A 31 -16.03 9.17 -3.88
CA GLU A 31 -15.73 7.99 -4.69
C GLU A 31 -14.22 7.89 -4.96
N LEU A 32 -13.80 6.74 -5.51
CA LEU A 32 -12.44 6.49 -6.00
C LEU A 32 -11.31 6.52 -4.95
N ASN A 33 -11.63 6.46 -3.65
CA ASN A 33 -10.63 6.40 -2.57
C ASN A 33 -9.53 5.37 -2.83
N GLY A 34 -9.90 4.14 -3.22
CA GLY A 34 -8.90 3.10 -3.49
C GLY A 34 -7.92 3.44 -4.62
N ARG A 35 -8.36 4.14 -5.68
CA ARG A 35 -7.47 4.54 -6.79
C ARG A 35 -6.58 5.71 -6.38
N ILE A 36 -7.15 6.72 -5.73
CA ILE A 36 -6.42 7.92 -5.29
C ILE A 36 -5.37 7.54 -4.24
N THR A 37 -5.73 6.72 -3.26
CA THR A 37 -4.82 6.27 -2.21
C THR A 37 -3.63 5.51 -2.79
N ARG A 38 -3.84 4.55 -3.70
CA ARG A 38 -2.72 3.84 -4.35
C ARG A 38 -1.80 4.78 -5.11
N LEU A 39 -2.37 5.66 -5.95
CA LEU A 39 -1.59 6.64 -6.70
C LEU A 39 -0.78 7.56 -5.79
N PHE A 40 -1.36 8.00 -4.68
CA PHE A 40 -0.67 8.84 -3.70
C PHE A 40 0.55 8.12 -3.10
N PHE A 41 0.43 6.83 -2.76
CA PHE A 41 1.56 6.06 -2.24
C PHE A 41 2.56 5.64 -3.33
N ASP A 42 2.14 5.46 -4.57
CA ASP A 42 3.04 5.30 -5.72
C ASP A 42 3.96 6.52 -5.89
N MET A 43 3.41 7.73 -5.73
CA MET A 43 4.20 8.97 -5.75
C MET A 43 5.19 9.04 -4.59
N ILE A 44 4.83 8.54 -3.40
CA ILE A 44 5.74 8.49 -2.24
C ILE A 44 6.84 7.45 -2.45
N ALA A 45 6.50 6.28 -3.00
CA ALA A 45 7.46 5.21 -3.31
C ALA A 45 8.50 5.70 -4.32
N THR A 46 8.05 6.29 -5.44
CA THR A 46 8.90 6.86 -6.48
C THR A 46 9.80 7.99 -5.97
N PHE A 47 9.29 8.86 -5.10
CA PHE A 47 10.10 9.88 -4.46
C PHE A 47 11.23 9.30 -3.58
N ASN A 48 11.10 8.07 -3.07
CA ASN A 48 12.10 7.41 -2.22
C ASN A 48 12.95 6.37 -2.97
N GLY A 49 12.95 6.37 -4.31
CA GLY A 49 13.83 5.51 -5.12
C GLY A 49 13.27 4.12 -5.45
N TYR A 50 11.96 3.93 -5.31
CA TYR A 50 11.26 2.72 -5.73
C TYR A 50 10.51 2.95 -7.04
N GLU A 51 10.18 1.87 -7.75
CA GLU A 51 9.17 1.92 -8.82
C GLU A 51 7.76 2.13 -8.24
N TYR A 52 6.74 2.23 -9.10
CA TYR A 52 5.34 2.13 -8.66
C TYR A 52 5.11 0.82 -7.91
N ILE A 53 4.26 0.85 -6.89
CA ILE A 53 4.02 -0.32 -6.05
C ILE A 53 3.24 -1.34 -6.89
N ASP A 54 3.79 -2.56 -6.99
CA ASP A 54 3.18 -3.62 -7.78
C ASP A 54 2.02 -4.28 -7.02
N TYR A 55 0.80 -3.97 -7.45
CA TYR A 55 -0.42 -4.56 -6.90
C TYR A 55 -1.00 -5.71 -7.74
N GLN A 56 -0.40 -6.06 -8.89
CA GLN A 56 -1.05 -6.89 -9.92
C GLN A 56 -1.57 -8.23 -9.37
N ASN A 57 -0.78 -8.89 -8.53
CA ASN A 57 -1.16 -10.19 -7.97
C ASN A 57 -2.27 -10.09 -6.91
N THR A 58 -2.36 -8.95 -6.23
CA THR A 58 -3.30 -8.71 -5.12
C THR A 58 -4.67 -8.19 -5.59
N LEU A 59 -4.73 -7.70 -6.83
CA LEU A 59 -5.94 -7.16 -7.45
C LEU A 59 -6.68 -8.17 -8.34
N LYS A 60 -6.15 -9.40 -8.52
CA LYS A 60 -6.81 -10.45 -9.31
C LYS A 60 -8.17 -10.81 -8.71
N THR A 61 -9.15 -11.09 -9.58
CA THR A 61 -10.55 -11.36 -9.19
C THR A 61 -11.07 -12.69 -9.72
N ASN A 62 -10.17 -13.63 -10.04
CA ASN A 62 -10.50 -14.75 -10.93
C ASN A 62 -11.31 -15.89 -10.28
N ASP A 63 -11.42 -16.00 -8.96
CA ASP A 63 -12.39 -16.90 -8.28
C ASP A 63 -12.33 -16.81 -6.74
N ASP A 64 -11.28 -16.22 -6.16
CA ASP A 64 -11.21 -15.92 -4.72
C ASP A 64 -10.94 -14.42 -4.51
N GLU A 65 -11.74 -13.85 -3.62
CA GLU A 65 -11.79 -12.46 -3.16
C GLU A 65 -10.48 -11.65 -3.31
N ASN A 66 -10.62 -10.43 -3.85
CA ASN A 66 -9.52 -9.47 -4.01
C ASN A 66 -8.75 -9.25 -2.68
N GLU A 67 -7.52 -9.73 -2.62
CA GLU A 67 -6.68 -9.68 -1.41
C GLU A 67 -6.41 -8.26 -0.92
N PHE A 68 -6.35 -7.28 -1.84
CA PHE A 68 -6.24 -5.88 -1.46
C PHE A 68 -7.50 -5.38 -0.75
N ILE A 69 -8.70 -5.78 -1.19
CA ILE A 69 -9.97 -5.46 -0.50
C ILE A 69 -9.98 -6.09 0.90
N LYS A 70 -9.60 -7.36 1.05
CA LYS A 70 -9.48 -8.02 2.36
C LYS A 70 -8.52 -7.29 3.28
N ALA A 71 -7.34 -6.93 2.78
CA ALA A 71 -6.35 -6.18 3.54
C ALA A 71 -6.87 -4.80 3.95
N SER A 72 -7.69 -4.16 3.08
CA SER A 72 -8.35 -2.89 3.38
C SER A 72 -9.41 -3.03 4.50
N ILE A 73 -10.15 -4.14 4.53
CA ILE A 73 -11.07 -4.47 5.62
C ILE A 73 -10.28 -4.74 6.92
N ASP A 74 -9.17 -5.46 6.82
CA ASP A 74 -8.31 -5.74 7.98
C ASP A 74 -7.74 -4.46 8.61
N CYS A 75 -7.39 -3.45 7.80
CA CYS A 75 -7.01 -2.11 8.27
C CYS A 75 -8.08 -1.50 9.19
N MET A 76 -9.37 -1.65 8.85
CA MET A 76 -10.49 -1.10 9.63
C MET A 76 -10.71 -1.82 10.96
N THR A 77 -10.30 -3.09 11.04
CA THR A 77 -10.52 -3.95 12.22
C THR A 77 -9.29 -4.02 13.15
N GLY A 78 -8.23 -3.28 12.83
CA GLY A 78 -6.97 -3.27 13.61
C GLY A 78 -6.13 -4.54 13.43
N LYS A 79 -6.37 -5.33 12.37
CA LYS A 79 -5.58 -6.53 12.06
C LYS A 79 -4.37 -6.15 11.21
N GLU A 80 -3.25 -5.90 11.88
CA GLU A 80 -2.03 -5.44 11.22
C GLU A 80 -1.22 -6.61 10.65
N ASN A 81 -1.45 -7.01 9.39
CA ASN A 81 -0.45 -7.80 8.68
C ASN A 81 -0.58 -7.79 7.15
N LYS A 82 -1.79 -7.96 6.62
CA LYS A 82 -1.96 -8.21 5.18
C LYS A 82 -1.52 -7.03 4.32
N MET A 83 -1.90 -5.80 4.70
CA MET A 83 -1.50 -4.61 3.95
C MET A 83 0.02 -4.41 3.95
N PHE A 84 0.68 -4.64 5.08
CA PHE A 84 2.15 -4.58 5.16
C PHE A 84 2.80 -5.54 4.16
N LYS A 85 2.33 -6.79 4.11
CA LYS A 85 2.87 -7.79 3.19
C LYS A 85 2.68 -7.41 1.73
N ILE A 86 1.48 -6.93 1.37
CA ILE A 86 1.18 -6.44 0.01
C ILE A 86 2.16 -5.34 -0.40
N ILE A 87 2.38 -4.36 0.49
CA ILE A 87 3.29 -3.24 0.20
C ILE A 87 4.74 -3.73 0.11
N LEU A 88 5.19 -4.58 1.04
CA LEU A 88 6.56 -5.08 1.06
C LEU A 88 6.92 -5.87 -0.22
N ASP A 89 5.99 -6.70 -0.67
CA ASP A 89 6.13 -7.53 -1.88
C ASP A 89 6.05 -6.68 -3.15
N GLY A 90 5.25 -5.61 -3.12
CA GLY A 90 5.06 -4.69 -4.24
C GLY A 90 6.20 -3.67 -4.44
N LEU A 91 6.99 -3.38 -3.40
CA LEU A 91 8.11 -2.43 -3.47
C LEU A 91 9.32 -3.05 -4.20
N LYS A 92 9.73 -2.40 -5.30
CA LYS A 92 10.91 -2.74 -6.11
C LYS A 92 11.79 -1.50 -6.25
N GLU A 93 13.08 -1.63 -5.97
CA GLU A 93 14.04 -0.53 -6.14
C GLU A 93 14.19 -0.17 -7.62
N THR A 94 14.31 1.12 -7.92
CA THR A 94 14.61 1.58 -9.28
C THR A 94 16.04 1.16 -9.63
N LYS A 95 16.21 0.37 -10.71
CA LYS A 95 17.52 0.00 -11.24
C LYS A 95 18.23 1.18 -11.91
#